data_AF-A0A0A2UP26-F1
#
_entry.id   AF-A0A0A2UP26-F1
#
_cell.length_a   1.000
_cell.length_b   1.000
_cell.length_c   1.000
_cell.angle_alpha   90.00
_cell.angle_beta   90.00
_cell.angle_gamma   90.00
#
_symmetry.space_group_name_H-M   'P 1'
#
loop_
_entity.id
_entity.type
_entity.pdbx_description
1 polymer ?
#
loop_
_entity_poly.entity_id
_entity_poly.type
_entity_poly.pdbx_seq_one_letter_code
_entity_poly.pdbx_strand_id
1 'polypeptide(L)'
;MNRMKGLAILLVLIAVLTACSGNSSSGGEQADYDKIKKMVVDILKTDDGKKAITEVLSDKEMKQQVVLESDVVKTSIEETITSDKGKKFWEELFQNPQFSKKFAESLSEEQKKIMKSLMKDSQYQKSMLELLQNPEMEKQMLTVMKSQQFREELEKTIQETMETPMFKAKMSEIVLKAAEEMKSGQSQSEGGGSQGEKSSGGSSGSKQDQQSSGGGSE
;
A
#
# COMPACT_ATOMS: atom_id res chain seq x y z
N MET A 1 74.61 -13.32 71.80
CA MET A 1 73.66 -12.41 72.50
C MET A 1 72.90 -11.46 71.56
N ASN A 2 73.01 -11.58 70.22
CA ASN A 2 72.37 -10.64 69.27
C ASN A 2 71.11 -11.20 68.58
N ARG A 3 70.84 -12.51 68.64
CA ARG A 3 69.60 -13.11 68.09
C ARG A 3 68.38 -12.95 69.01
N MET A 4 68.61 -12.87 70.33
CA MET A 4 67.56 -12.67 71.33
C MET A 4 67.08 -11.20 71.41
N LYS A 5 67.96 -10.25 71.08
CA LYS A 5 67.64 -8.82 70.99
C LYS A 5 66.80 -8.47 69.75
N GLY A 6 67.05 -9.14 68.62
CA GLY A 6 66.22 -8.98 67.41
C GLY A 6 64.80 -9.53 67.58
N LEU A 7 64.65 -10.64 68.30
CA LEU A 7 63.34 -11.23 68.60
C LEU A 7 62.50 -10.34 69.53
N ALA A 8 63.12 -9.70 70.52
CA ALA A 8 62.44 -8.78 71.43
C ALA A 8 61.95 -7.50 70.73
N ILE A 9 62.72 -6.97 69.77
CA ILE A 9 62.34 -5.78 68.99
C ILE A 9 61.19 -6.08 68.02
N LEU A 10 61.18 -7.27 67.39
CA LEU A 10 60.08 -7.72 66.52
C LEU A 10 58.76 -7.89 67.29
N LEU A 11 58.82 -8.39 68.52
CA LEU A 11 57.65 -8.67 69.35
C LEU A 11 57.00 -7.37 69.88
N VAL A 12 57.81 -6.35 70.17
CA VAL A 12 57.32 -5.00 70.53
C VAL A 12 56.67 -4.29 69.32
N LEU A 13 57.20 -4.49 68.11
CA LEU A 13 56.64 -3.86 66.90
C LEU A 13 55.25 -4.42 66.52
N ILE A 14 55.02 -5.71 66.76
CA ILE A 14 53.70 -6.36 66.56
C ILE A 14 52.68 -5.90 67.63
N ALA A 15 53.13 -5.60 68.85
CA ALA A 15 52.28 -5.08 69.92
C ALA A 15 51.78 -3.64 69.66
N VAL A 16 52.56 -2.82 68.94
CA VAL A 16 52.15 -1.44 68.58
C VAL A 16 51.15 -1.43 67.42
N LEU A 17 51.23 -2.38 66.48
CA LEU A 17 50.27 -2.48 65.36
C LEU A 17 48.86 -2.93 65.81
N THR A 18 48.74 -3.69 66.90
CA THR A 18 47.44 -4.11 67.46
C THR A 18 46.81 -3.03 68.35
N ALA A 19 47.59 -2.07 68.86
CA ALA A 19 47.10 -0.97 69.68
C ALA A 19 46.42 0.16 68.89
N CYS A 20 46.49 0.16 67.55
CA CYS A 20 45.71 1.04 66.68
C CYS A 20 44.32 0.47 66.30
N SER A 21 43.92 -0.66 66.90
CA SER A 21 42.55 -1.19 66.83
C SER A 21 41.81 -0.92 68.15
N GLY A 22 41.66 0.36 68.45
CA GLY A 22 40.79 0.82 69.52
C GLY A 22 39.33 0.59 69.15
N ASN A 23 38.70 -0.35 69.86
CA ASN A 23 37.27 -0.41 70.14
C ASN A 23 36.36 -1.13 69.12
N SER A 24 36.18 -2.43 69.40
CA SER A 24 34.88 -3.06 69.62
C SER A 24 34.08 -3.63 68.44
N SER A 25 33.78 -4.92 68.62
CA SER A 25 32.61 -5.66 68.14
C SER A 25 32.54 -6.08 66.67
N SER A 26 33.02 -7.31 66.45
CA SER A 26 32.61 -8.27 65.42
C SER A 26 31.12 -8.68 65.54
N GLY A 27 30.24 -7.67 65.57
CA GLY A 27 28.79 -7.72 65.74
C GLY A 27 28.13 -6.33 65.60
N GLY A 28 28.92 -5.26 65.43
CA GLY A 28 28.45 -3.88 65.22
C GLY A 28 28.32 -3.47 63.75
N GLU A 29 29.02 -4.11 62.81
CA GLU A 29 28.93 -3.74 61.38
C GLU A 29 27.51 -3.92 60.83
N GLN A 30 26.78 -4.95 61.27
CA GLN A 30 25.40 -5.18 60.83
C GLN A 30 24.42 -4.19 61.49
N ALA A 31 24.65 -3.83 62.75
CA ALA A 31 23.86 -2.85 63.50
C ALA A 31 24.09 -1.40 63.02
N ASP A 32 25.30 -1.07 62.59
CA ASP A 32 25.63 0.21 61.96
C ASP A 32 25.17 0.25 60.51
N TYR A 33 25.21 -0.86 59.76
CA TYR A 33 24.57 -0.94 58.44
C TYR A 33 23.06 -0.70 58.53
N ASP A 34 22.38 -1.29 59.51
CA ASP A 34 20.94 -1.09 59.71
C ASP A 34 20.61 0.34 60.15
N LYS A 35 21.48 0.98 60.96
CA LYS A 35 21.34 2.40 61.32
C LYS A 35 21.61 3.32 60.14
N ILE A 36 22.67 3.08 59.35
CA ILE A 36 22.99 3.85 58.14
C ILE A 36 21.88 3.66 57.11
N LYS A 37 21.36 2.46 56.93
CA LYS A 37 20.21 2.18 56.06
C LYS A 37 18.97 2.94 56.50
N LYS A 38 18.65 2.94 57.80
CA LYS A 38 17.54 3.75 58.33
C LYS A 38 17.77 5.24 58.10
N MET A 39 18.98 5.73 58.37
CA MET A 39 19.34 7.14 58.15
C MET A 39 19.20 7.53 56.67
N VAL A 40 19.68 6.70 55.73
CA VAL A 40 19.55 6.95 54.28
C VAL A 40 18.09 6.92 53.85
N VAL A 41 17.30 5.94 54.33
CA VAL A 41 15.85 5.86 54.04
C VAL A 41 15.11 7.08 54.59
N ASP A 42 15.49 7.56 55.78
CA ASP A 42 14.88 8.74 56.39
C ASP A 42 15.27 10.02 55.65
N ILE A 43 16.52 10.16 55.20
CA ILE A 43 16.98 11.27 54.34
C ILE A 43 16.26 11.26 52.99
N LEU A 44 16.00 10.09 52.38
CA LEU A 44 15.25 10.01 51.13
C LEU A 44 13.76 10.36 51.33
N LYS A 45 13.22 10.14 52.52
CA LYS A 45 11.82 10.44 52.86
C LYS A 45 11.60 11.88 53.32
N THR A 46 12.64 12.57 53.79
CA THR A 46 12.53 13.97 54.18
C THR A 46 12.22 14.85 52.98
N ASP A 47 11.67 16.04 53.26
CA ASP A 47 11.28 16.97 52.20
C ASP A 47 12.49 17.45 51.39
N ASP A 48 13.66 17.53 52.01
CA ASP A 48 14.90 17.90 51.32
C ASP A 48 15.40 16.79 50.39
N GLY A 49 15.29 15.52 50.79
CA GLY A 49 15.59 14.38 49.90
C GLY A 49 14.64 14.28 48.72
N LYS A 50 13.33 14.49 48.95
CA LYS A 50 12.33 14.57 47.87
C LYS A 50 12.60 15.74 46.93
N LYS A 51 12.96 16.92 47.46
CA LYS A 51 13.31 18.10 46.64
C LYS A 51 14.56 17.85 45.80
N ALA A 52 15.62 17.30 46.39
CA ALA A 52 16.85 17.00 45.68
C ALA A 52 16.65 15.98 44.56
N ILE A 53 15.88 14.91 44.80
CA ILE A 53 15.53 13.95 43.74
C ILE A 53 14.65 14.60 42.67
N THR A 54 13.69 15.44 43.07
CA THR A 54 12.83 16.16 42.12
C THR A 54 13.63 17.12 41.26
N GLU A 55 14.63 17.80 41.81
CA GLU A 55 15.53 18.71 41.10
C GLU A 55 16.39 17.94 40.07
N VAL A 56 16.97 16.80 40.48
CA VAL A 56 17.72 15.92 39.58
C VAL A 56 16.84 15.31 38.49
N LEU A 57 15.60 14.89 38.81
CA LEU A 57 14.63 14.39 37.81
C LEU A 57 14.02 15.51 36.94
N SER A 58 14.14 16.76 37.36
CA SER A 58 13.73 17.93 36.58
C SER A 58 14.80 18.37 35.59
N ASP A 59 16.04 17.91 35.77
CA ASP A 59 17.09 18.06 34.77
C ASP A 59 16.69 17.35 33.47
N LYS A 60 16.90 18.03 32.34
CA LYS A 60 16.44 17.56 31.01
C LYS A 60 17.09 16.25 30.60
N GLU A 61 18.38 16.08 30.88
CA GLU A 61 19.12 14.88 30.46
C GLU A 61 18.66 13.67 31.28
N MET A 62 18.53 13.84 32.60
CA MET A 62 18.03 12.81 33.50
C MET A 62 16.57 12.44 33.21
N LYS A 63 15.71 13.43 32.95
CA LYS A 63 14.29 13.20 32.62
C LYS A 63 14.12 12.40 31.33
N GLN A 64 14.90 12.71 30.30
CA GLN A 64 14.84 11.98 29.03
C GLN A 64 15.26 10.52 29.22
N GLN A 65 16.36 10.28 29.93
CA GLN A 65 16.87 8.93 30.13
C GLN A 65 15.93 8.08 31.00
N VAL A 66 15.44 8.62 32.12
CA VAL A 66 14.53 7.89 33.02
C VAL A 66 13.16 7.63 32.40
N VAL A 67 12.61 8.57 31.62
CA VAL A 67 11.28 8.42 31.01
C VAL A 67 11.31 7.53 29.76
N LEU A 68 12.37 7.61 28.93
CA LEU A 68 12.45 6.81 27.70
C LEU A 68 12.97 5.38 27.92
N GLU A 69 13.83 5.17 28.92
CA GLU A 69 14.38 3.84 29.23
C GLU A 69 13.49 3.01 30.15
N SER A 70 12.41 3.59 30.68
CA SER A 70 11.45 2.83 31.47
C SER A 70 10.72 1.82 30.58
N ASP A 71 10.90 0.53 30.86
CA ASP A 71 10.15 -0.55 30.21
C ASP A 71 8.64 -0.35 30.32
N VAL A 72 8.18 0.31 31.39
CA VAL A 72 6.77 0.68 31.59
C VAL A 72 6.31 1.67 30.52
N VAL A 73 7.12 2.66 30.16
CA VAL A 73 6.78 3.65 29.13
C VAL A 73 6.75 3.02 27.75
N LYS A 74 7.75 2.19 27.41
CA LYS A 74 7.76 1.43 26.15
C LYS A 74 6.53 0.53 26.03
N THR A 75 6.28 -0.30 27.06
CA THR A 75 5.13 -1.20 27.10
C THR A 75 3.82 -0.42 27.00
N SER A 76 3.68 0.69 27.72
CA SER A 76 2.47 1.53 27.68
C SER A 76 2.24 2.14 26.29
N ILE A 77 3.29 2.57 25.61
CA ILE A 77 3.19 3.11 24.24
C ILE A 77 2.83 2.00 23.27
N GLU A 78 3.48 0.84 23.34
CA GLU A 78 3.19 -0.31 22.50
C GLU A 78 1.75 -0.79 22.70
N GLU A 79 1.32 -0.99 23.94
CA GLU A 79 -0.05 -1.36 24.28
C GLU A 79 -1.04 -0.29 23.80
N THR A 80 -0.74 0.99 24.01
CA THR A 80 -1.66 2.06 23.58
C THR A 80 -1.81 2.09 22.07
N ILE A 81 -0.72 1.99 21.31
CA ILE A 81 -0.74 2.04 19.84
C ILE A 81 -1.35 0.77 19.23
N THR A 82 -1.07 -0.41 19.81
CA THR A 82 -1.56 -1.70 19.29
C THR A 82 -2.96 -2.08 19.79
N SER A 83 -3.42 -1.48 20.89
CA SER A 83 -4.77 -1.68 21.41
C SER A 83 -5.84 -1.11 20.49
N ASP A 84 -7.08 -1.51 20.74
CA ASP A 84 -8.25 -0.96 20.06
C ASP A 84 -8.44 0.55 20.32
N LYS A 85 -7.88 1.08 21.43
CA LYS A 85 -7.85 2.53 21.67
C LYS A 85 -6.92 3.24 20.67
N GLY A 86 -5.76 2.65 20.39
CA GLY A 86 -4.85 3.14 19.36
C GLY A 86 -5.47 3.12 17.97
N LYS A 87 -6.16 2.02 17.61
CA LYS A 87 -6.91 1.95 16.34
C LYS A 87 -7.95 3.07 16.23
N LYS A 88 -8.78 3.27 17.25
CA LYS A 88 -9.78 4.36 17.28
C LYS A 88 -9.13 5.74 17.18
N PHE A 89 -8.02 5.95 17.88
CA PHE A 89 -7.26 7.20 17.78
C PHE A 89 -6.78 7.46 16.34
N TRP A 90 -6.24 6.44 15.67
CA TRP A 90 -5.86 6.55 14.26
C TRP A 90 -7.06 6.79 13.35
N GLU A 91 -8.17 6.07 13.55
CA GLU A 91 -9.41 6.28 12.78
C GLU A 91 -9.93 7.72 12.90
N GLU A 92 -9.96 8.28 14.10
CA GLU A 92 -10.37 9.67 14.34
C GLU A 92 -9.38 10.68 13.73
N LEU A 93 -8.07 10.42 13.83
CA LEU A 93 -7.04 11.27 13.22
C LEU A 93 -7.12 11.26 11.69
N PHE A 94 -7.34 10.10 11.07
CA PHE A 94 -7.46 10.00 9.61
C PHE A 94 -8.76 10.60 9.06
N GLN A 95 -9.78 10.78 9.90
CA GLN A 95 -10.97 11.56 9.56
C GLN A 95 -10.68 13.07 9.49
N ASN A 96 -9.59 13.55 10.11
CA ASN A 96 -9.20 14.96 10.02
C ASN A 96 -8.55 15.27 8.66
N PRO A 97 -9.14 16.16 7.83
CA PRO A 97 -8.62 16.43 6.49
C PRO A 97 -7.23 17.07 6.48
N GLN A 98 -6.88 17.88 7.49
CA GLN A 98 -5.55 18.51 7.58
C GLN A 98 -4.48 17.47 7.89
N PHE A 99 -4.77 16.54 8.81
CA PHE A 99 -3.88 15.44 9.13
C PHE A 99 -3.69 14.53 7.92
N SER A 100 -4.78 14.06 7.31
CA SER A 100 -4.73 13.18 6.14
C SER A 100 -4.03 13.81 4.95
N LYS A 101 -4.23 15.12 4.71
CA LYS A 101 -3.47 15.86 3.69
C LYS A 101 -1.98 15.87 3.99
N LYS A 102 -1.58 16.23 5.22
CA LYS A 102 -0.15 16.28 5.60
C LYS A 102 0.50 14.90 5.57
N PHE A 103 -0.22 13.88 6.01
CA PHE A 103 0.21 12.50 5.93
C PHE A 103 0.40 12.05 4.48
N ALA A 104 -0.58 12.29 3.61
CA ALA A 104 -0.48 11.96 2.18
C ALA A 104 0.65 12.75 1.49
N GLU A 105 0.82 14.05 1.79
CA GLU A 105 1.94 14.86 1.29
C GLU A 105 3.28 14.27 1.71
N SER A 106 3.43 13.82 2.96
CA SER A 106 4.67 13.22 3.45
C SER A 106 5.00 11.88 2.79
N LEU A 107 3.97 11.10 2.42
CA LEU A 107 4.13 9.81 1.77
C LEU A 107 4.16 9.86 0.25
N SER A 108 3.82 10.99 -0.36
CA SER A 108 3.66 11.14 -1.82
C SER A 108 4.86 10.60 -2.60
N GLU A 109 6.08 10.95 -2.21
CA GLU A 109 7.29 10.54 -2.95
C GLU A 109 7.56 9.04 -2.85
N GLU A 110 7.43 8.45 -1.67
CA GLU A 110 7.57 7.00 -1.49
C GLU A 110 6.42 6.23 -2.16
N GLN A 111 5.19 6.74 -2.07
CA GLN A 111 4.04 6.16 -2.77
C GLN A 111 4.24 6.16 -4.29
N LYS A 112 4.74 7.26 -4.88
CA LYS A 112 5.09 7.31 -6.31
C LYS A 112 6.15 6.28 -6.67
N LYS A 113 7.16 6.12 -5.81
CA LYS A 113 8.25 5.15 -6.02
C LYS A 113 7.73 3.71 -5.98
N ILE A 114 6.90 3.38 -4.98
CA ILE A 114 6.22 2.09 -4.89
C ILE A 114 5.36 1.86 -6.12
N MET A 115 4.52 2.82 -6.52
CA MET A 115 3.66 2.70 -7.69
C MET A 115 4.45 2.47 -8.99
N LYS A 116 5.55 3.20 -9.19
CA LYS A 116 6.47 3.00 -10.32
C LYS A 116 7.14 1.62 -10.31
N SER A 117 7.44 1.10 -9.12
CA SER A 117 8.00 -0.24 -8.97
C SER A 117 6.95 -1.31 -9.27
N LEU A 118 5.74 -1.16 -8.74
CA LEU A 118 4.61 -2.07 -8.97
C LEU A 118 4.22 -2.12 -10.45
N MET A 119 4.28 -1.01 -11.19
CA MET A 119 4.06 -1.05 -12.65
C MET A 119 5.02 -1.97 -13.42
N LYS A 120 6.17 -2.32 -12.84
CA LYS A 120 7.13 -3.28 -13.42
C LYS A 120 6.94 -4.70 -12.89
N ASP A 121 6.13 -4.88 -11.87
CA ASP A 121 5.82 -6.17 -11.29
C ASP A 121 4.76 -6.91 -12.11
N SER A 122 4.97 -8.21 -12.33
CA SER A 122 4.13 -9.01 -13.21
C SER A 122 2.72 -9.26 -12.65
N GLN A 123 2.59 -9.37 -11.32
CA GLN A 123 1.28 -9.56 -10.68
C GLN A 123 0.46 -8.27 -10.76
N TYR A 124 1.09 -7.12 -10.48
CA TYR A 124 0.41 -5.84 -10.59
C TYR A 124 0.02 -5.51 -12.04
N GLN A 125 0.88 -5.82 -13.02
CA GLN A 125 0.53 -5.69 -14.43
C GLN A 125 -0.68 -6.54 -14.81
N LYS A 126 -0.76 -7.78 -14.31
CA LYS A 126 -1.92 -8.64 -14.56
C LYS A 126 -3.21 -8.03 -14.01
N SER A 127 -3.20 -7.58 -12.76
CA SER A 127 -4.36 -6.90 -12.15
C SER A 127 -4.72 -5.61 -12.90
N MET A 128 -3.73 -4.88 -13.42
CA MET A 128 -3.96 -3.69 -14.24
C MET A 128 -4.61 -4.05 -15.59
N LEU A 129 -4.20 -5.14 -16.23
CA LEU A 129 -4.83 -5.61 -17.47
C LEU A 129 -6.29 -6.03 -17.23
N GLU A 130 -6.57 -6.73 -16.14
CA GLU A 130 -7.95 -7.09 -15.75
C GLU A 130 -8.79 -5.82 -15.51
N LEU A 131 -8.22 -4.79 -14.87
CA LEU A 131 -8.89 -3.49 -14.70
C LEU A 131 -9.17 -2.80 -16.04
N LEU A 132 -8.23 -2.86 -17.00
CA LEU A 132 -8.37 -2.27 -18.33
C LEU A 132 -9.36 -3.02 -19.23
N GLN A 133 -9.71 -4.26 -18.90
CA GLN A 133 -10.70 -5.06 -19.63
C GLN A 133 -12.14 -4.79 -19.18
N ASN A 134 -12.38 -3.73 -18.41
CA ASN A 134 -13.74 -3.40 -18.00
C ASN A 134 -14.57 -2.83 -19.19
N PRO A 135 -15.92 -2.93 -19.14
CA PRO A 135 -16.79 -2.48 -20.24
C PRO A 135 -16.69 -0.98 -20.58
N GLU A 136 -16.33 -0.14 -19.60
CA GLU A 136 -16.18 1.30 -19.82
C GLU A 136 -14.92 1.62 -20.63
N MET A 137 -13.82 0.94 -20.32
CA MET A 137 -12.58 0.99 -21.09
C MET A 137 -12.76 0.43 -22.50
N GLU A 138 -13.52 -0.65 -22.65
CA GLU A 138 -13.89 -1.19 -23.96
C GLU A 138 -14.68 -0.17 -24.79
N LYS A 139 -15.66 0.51 -24.18
CA LYS A 139 -16.44 1.56 -24.84
C LYS A 139 -15.57 2.74 -25.26
N GLN A 140 -14.62 3.15 -24.42
CA GLN A 140 -13.64 4.18 -24.77
C GLN A 140 -12.75 3.73 -25.94
N MET A 141 -12.25 2.50 -25.90
CA MET A 141 -11.47 1.91 -27.01
C MET A 141 -12.27 1.88 -28.32
N LEU A 142 -13.53 1.45 -28.28
CA LEU A 142 -14.43 1.46 -29.46
C LEU A 142 -14.68 2.88 -29.98
N THR A 143 -14.71 3.87 -29.10
CA THR A 143 -14.86 5.27 -29.49
C THR A 143 -13.61 5.76 -30.22
N VAL A 144 -12.42 5.40 -29.73
CA VAL A 144 -11.15 5.68 -30.40
C VAL A 144 -11.06 4.98 -31.75
N MET A 145 -11.43 3.70 -31.84
CA MET A 145 -11.44 2.97 -33.12
C MET A 145 -12.43 3.56 -34.15
N LYS A 146 -13.52 4.20 -33.68
CA LYS A 146 -14.49 4.87 -34.56
C LYS A 146 -14.11 6.32 -34.89
N SER A 147 -13.06 6.85 -34.26
CA SER A 147 -12.60 8.22 -34.46
C SER A 147 -12.10 8.45 -35.89
N GLN A 148 -12.13 9.70 -36.35
CA GLN A 148 -11.67 10.04 -37.70
C GLN A 148 -10.17 9.75 -37.88
N GLN A 149 -9.36 10.00 -36.86
CA GLN A 149 -7.92 9.70 -36.89
C GLN A 149 -7.65 8.22 -37.11
N PHE A 150 -8.40 7.33 -36.44
CA PHE A 150 -8.23 5.89 -36.65
C PHE A 150 -8.79 5.44 -38.01
N ARG A 151 -9.85 6.09 -38.51
CA ARG A 151 -10.41 5.81 -39.84
C ARG A 151 -9.42 6.16 -40.96
N GLU A 152 -8.66 7.25 -40.84
CA GLU A 152 -7.63 7.62 -41.83
C GLU A 152 -6.52 6.55 -41.91
N GLU A 153 -5.99 6.09 -40.77
CA GLU A 153 -5.00 5.00 -40.73
C GLU A 153 -5.60 3.67 -41.22
N LEU A 154 -6.86 3.41 -40.89
CA LEU A 154 -7.57 2.22 -41.39
C LEU A 154 -7.76 2.28 -42.90
N GLU A 155 -8.15 3.43 -43.46
CA GLU A 155 -8.30 3.62 -44.90
C GLU A 155 -6.97 3.40 -45.62
N LYS A 156 -5.89 3.99 -45.11
CA LYS A 156 -4.54 3.78 -45.64
C LYS A 156 -4.14 2.30 -45.61
N THR A 157 -4.37 1.61 -44.48
CA THR A 157 -4.09 0.18 -44.35
C THR A 157 -4.92 -0.65 -45.33
N ILE A 158 -6.19 -0.29 -45.56
CA ILE A 158 -7.05 -0.94 -46.55
C ILE A 158 -6.51 -0.72 -47.96
N GLN A 159 -6.12 0.50 -48.32
CA GLN A 159 -5.53 0.81 -49.62
C GLN A 159 -4.25 0.00 -49.85
N GLU A 160 -3.34 -0.02 -48.88
CA GLU A 160 -2.11 -0.84 -48.93
C GLU A 160 -2.42 -2.35 -49.05
N THR A 161 -3.43 -2.83 -48.32
CA THR A 161 -3.86 -4.23 -48.39
C THR A 161 -4.42 -4.58 -49.77
N MET A 162 -5.21 -3.69 -50.37
CA MET A 162 -5.75 -3.85 -51.72
C MET A 162 -4.63 -3.86 -52.78
N GLU A 163 -3.52 -3.19 -52.50
CA GLU A 163 -2.38 -3.16 -53.39
C GLU A 163 -1.54 -4.45 -53.35
N THR A 164 -1.73 -5.30 -52.33
CA THR A 164 -0.97 -6.55 -52.20
C THR A 164 -1.24 -7.50 -53.38
N PRO A 165 -0.20 -8.17 -53.91
CA PRO A 165 -0.35 -9.11 -55.03
C PRO A 165 -1.34 -10.23 -54.75
N MET A 166 -1.42 -10.70 -53.50
CA MET A 166 -2.34 -11.75 -53.08
C MET A 166 -3.80 -11.27 -53.16
N PHE A 167 -4.09 -10.06 -52.68
CA PHE A 167 -5.43 -9.47 -52.77
C PHE A 167 -5.83 -9.19 -54.22
N LYS A 168 -4.93 -8.61 -55.02
CA LYS A 168 -5.15 -8.39 -56.46
C LYS A 168 -5.42 -9.67 -57.24
N ALA A 169 -4.70 -10.75 -56.93
CA ALA A 169 -4.91 -12.06 -57.53
C ALA A 169 -6.27 -12.64 -57.14
N LYS A 170 -6.65 -12.57 -55.86
CA LYS A 170 -7.97 -13.01 -55.37
C LYS A 170 -9.11 -12.21 -56.00
N MET A 171 -8.94 -10.89 -56.12
CA MET A 171 -9.95 -10.05 -56.73
C MET A 171 -10.08 -10.33 -58.24
N SER A 172 -8.97 -10.55 -58.93
CA SER A 172 -8.97 -11.01 -60.32
C SER A 172 -9.69 -12.36 -60.49
N GLU A 173 -9.44 -13.32 -59.60
CA GLU A 173 -10.12 -14.63 -59.60
C GLU A 173 -11.64 -14.49 -59.42
N ILE A 174 -12.07 -13.62 -58.50
CA ILE A 174 -13.49 -13.34 -58.24
C ILE A 174 -14.15 -12.68 -59.46
N VAL A 175 -13.49 -11.70 -60.07
CA VAL A 175 -14.01 -11.01 -61.28
C VAL A 175 -14.13 -11.99 -62.45
N LEU A 176 -13.15 -12.89 -62.63
CA LEU A 176 -13.20 -13.92 -63.66
C LEU A 176 -14.34 -14.91 -63.43
N LYS A 177 -14.53 -15.40 -62.19
CA LYS A 177 -15.66 -16.25 -61.82
C LYS A 177 -17.01 -15.57 -62.04
N ALA A 178 -17.15 -14.32 -61.64
CA ALA A 178 -18.38 -13.55 -61.86
C ALA A 178 -18.68 -13.35 -63.36
N ALA A 179 -17.64 -13.16 -64.18
CA ALA A 179 -17.79 -13.07 -65.64
C ALA A 179 -18.17 -14.43 -66.27
N GLU A 180 -17.66 -15.54 -65.76
CA GLU A 180 -18.07 -16.90 -66.16
C GLU A 180 -19.51 -17.22 -65.74
N GLU A 181 -19.93 -16.80 -64.55
CA GLU A 181 -21.31 -16.92 -64.06
C GLU A 181 -22.28 -16.06 -64.87
N MET A 182 -21.90 -14.84 -65.25
CA MET A 182 -22.70 -14.03 -66.17
C MET A 182 -22.78 -14.62 -67.58
N LYS A 183 -21.68 -15.19 -68.11
CA LYS A 183 -21.70 -15.89 -69.41
C LYS A 183 -22.52 -17.18 -69.38
N SER A 184 -22.50 -17.92 -68.28
CA SER A 184 -23.31 -19.13 -68.12
C SER A 184 -24.78 -18.81 -67.82
N GLY A 185 -25.08 -17.69 -67.15
CA GLY A 185 -26.43 -17.15 -66.97
C GLY A 185 -27.05 -16.54 -68.23
N GLN A 186 -26.24 -16.05 -69.17
CA GLN A 186 -26.70 -15.53 -70.45
C GLN A 186 -27.06 -16.63 -71.48
N SER A 187 -26.84 -17.91 -71.15
CA SER A 187 -27.27 -19.05 -71.98
C SER A 187 -28.72 -19.50 -71.69
N GLN A 188 -29.50 -18.75 -70.92
CA GLN A 188 -30.91 -19.07 -70.66
C GLN A 188 -31.90 -17.94 -70.97
N SER A 189 -31.49 -16.93 -71.75
CA SER A 189 -32.42 -15.88 -72.20
C SER A 189 -32.18 -15.52 -73.66
N GLU A 190 -32.47 -16.44 -74.57
CA GLU A 190 -33.07 -16.10 -75.87
C GLU A 190 -33.60 -17.36 -76.58
N GLY A 191 -34.93 -17.50 -76.65
CA GLY A 191 -35.59 -18.47 -77.51
C GLY A 191 -36.99 -18.87 -77.06
N GLY A 192 -38.02 -18.23 -77.62
CA GLY A 192 -39.38 -18.79 -77.66
C GLY A 192 -40.50 -17.79 -77.39
N GLY A 193 -41.08 -17.27 -78.47
CA GLY A 193 -42.22 -16.34 -78.40
C GLY A 193 -43.58 -17.01 -78.18
N SER A 194 -44.52 -16.15 -77.77
CA SER A 194 -45.94 -16.08 -78.13
C SER A 194 -46.87 -17.27 -77.85
N GLN A 195 -47.64 -17.16 -76.76
CA GLN A 195 -49.10 -17.38 -76.61
C GLN A 195 -49.35 -17.34 -75.09
N GLY A 196 -50.32 -16.62 -74.54
CA GLY A 196 -51.66 -16.32 -75.00
C GLY A 196 -52.51 -16.29 -73.73
N GLU A 197 -53.08 -15.11 -73.45
CA GLU A 197 -54.38 -14.86 -72.84
C GLU A 197 -54.84 -15.52 -71.52
N LYS A 198 -55.52 -14.67 -70.72
CA LYS A 198 -56.48 -14.94 -69.64
C LYS A 198 -55.89 -15.34 -68.30
N SER A 199 -56.44 -14.96 -67.15
CA SER A 199 -57.50 -14.04 -66.71
C SER A 199 -57.55 -14.20 -65.18
N SER A 200 -58.24 -13.29 -64.49
CA SER A 200 -58.58 -13.33 -63.05
C SER A 200 -57.46 -12.82 -62.14
N GLY A 201 -57.57 -11.64 -61.54
CA GLY A 201 -58.61 -11.25 -60.58
C GLY A 201 -57.97 -11.39 -59.20
N GLY A 202 -57.64 -10.33 -58.44
CA GLY A 202 -58.54 -9.34 -57.87
C GLY A 202 -58.38 -9.41 -56.33
N SER A 203 -58.65 -8.27 -55.67
CA SER A 203 -58.65 -8.02 -54.22
C SER A 203 -57.28 -7.78 -53.54
N SER A 204 -57.00 -6.56 -53.05
CA SER A 204 -57.58 -5.92 -51.83
C SER A 204 -57.09 -6.66 -50.58
N GLY A 205 -56.52 -6.04 -49.55
CA GLY A 205 -56.50 -4.66 -49.10
C GLY A 205 -56.29 -4.70 -47.59
N SER A 206 -55.60 -3.68 -47.08
CA SER A 206 -55.72 -3.11 -45.72
C SER A 206 -55.49 -3.98 -44.46
N LYS A 207 -54.50 -3.56 -43.66
CA LYS A 207 -54.62 -2.93 -42.31
C LYS A 207 -53.30 -3.16 -41.56
N GLN A 208 -52.55 -2.13 -41.21
CA GLN A 208 -52.79 -1.20 -40.09
C GLN A 208 -52.71 -1.92 -38.76
N ASP A 209 -51.58 -1.77 -38.07
CA ASP A 209 -51.57 -1.62 -36.62
C ASP A 209 -50.54 -0.56 -36.22
N GLN A 210 -51.08 0.44 -35.52
CA GLN A 210 -50.42 1.63 -35.01
C GLN A 210 -50.87 1.72 -33.55
N GLN A 211 -49.95 1.52 -32.60
CA GLN A 211 -50.11 1.90 -31.19
C GLN A 211 -48.69 1.90 -30.59
N SER A 212 -48.00 3.02 -30.35
CA SER A 212 -48.26 4.17 -29.45
C SER A 212 -48.32 3.79 -27.97
N SER A 213 -47.25 4.11 -27.24
CA SER A 213 -47.22 4.73 -25.90
C SER A 213 -45.73 4.93 -25.52
N GLY A 214 -45.21 6.13 -25.29
CA GLY A 214 -45.33 6.90 -24.02
C GLY A 214 -44.34 6.31 -22.99
N GLY A 215 -43.31 6.98 -22.46
CA GLY A 215 -43.20 8.36 -21.99
C GLY A 215 -43.39 8.41 -20.46
N GLY A 216 -42.32 8.67 -19.69
CA GLY A 216 -42.33 8.93 -18.23
C GLY A 216 -41.15 8.24 -17.53
N SER A 217 -40.10 8.95 -17.09
CA SER A 217 -39.96 9.76 -15.86
C SER A 217 -39.97 8.94 -14.58
N GLU A 218 -38.75 8.64 -14.08
CA GLU A 218 -38.29 8.67 -12.69
C GLU A 218 -36.77 8.91 -12.70
#